data_AF-A0A0C9U490-F1
#
_entry.id   AF-A0A0C9U490-F1
#
_cell.length_a   1.000
_cell.length_b   1.000
_cell.length_c   1.000
_cell.angle_alpha   90.00
_cell.angle_beta   90.00
_cell.angle_gamma   90.00
#
_symmetry.space_group_name_H-M   'P 1'
#
loop_
_entity.id
_entity.type
_entity.pdbx_description
1 polymer ?
#
loop_
_entity_poly.entity_id
_entity_poly.type
_entity_poly.pdbx_seq_one_letter_code
_entity_poly.pdbx_strand_id
1 'polypeptide(L)'
;MDISPFTISVSQDVLTDLKMRLGMARIPINVDLPSEDEWEYGTPTGRVEELVDCWKTMFNWRKMETTINVTLPQFTTLINAGPLHRELKIHFVHRRSSNPTAVPLFFVHGWPGHFLELVNLLSSAI
;
A
#
# COMPACT_ATOMS: atom_id res chain seq x y z
N MET A 1 -9.28 -13.09 -22.13
CA MET A 1 -8.89 -12.95 -20.71
C MET A 1 -10.07 -12.38 -19.99
N ASP A 2 -10.49 -13.01 -18.90
CA ASP A 2 -11.56 -12.51 -18.07
C ASP A 2 -11.00 -11.45 -17.10
N ILE A 3 -11.58 -10.25 -17.10
CA ILE A 3 -11.16 -9.13 -16.26
C ILE A 3 -12.32 -8.84 -15.32
N SER A 4 -12.09 -9.03 -14.02
CA SER A 4 -13.12 -8.82 -13.00
C SER A 4 -12.84 -7.56 -12.21
N PRO A 5 -13.84 -6.71 -11.92
CA PRO A 5 -13.71 -5.62 -10.97
C PRO A 5 -13.20 -6.11 -9.61
N PHE A 6 -12.42 -5.29 -8.93
CA PHE A 6 -11.86 -5.59 -7.62
C PHE A 6 -12.13 -4.46 -6.64
N THR A 7 -12.48 -4.84 -5.41
CA THR A 7 -12.67 -3.92 -4.29
C THR A 7 -11.87 -4.46 -3.12
N ILE A 8 -11.00 -3.63 -2.54
CA ILE A 8 -10.28 -3.98 -1.32
C ILE A 8 -11.31 -4.12 -0.19
N SER A 9 -11.27 -5.26 0.49
CA SER A 9 -12.10 -5.52 1.67
C SER A 9 -11.29 -6.31 2.68
N VAL A 10 -10.63 -5.60 3.59
CA VAL A 10 -9.86 -6.21 4.68
C VAL A 10 -10.83 -6.54 5.81
N SER A 11 -10.84 -7.79 6.28
CA SER A 11 -11.74 -8.22 7.35
C SER A 11 -11.50 -7.44 8.64
N GLN A 12 -12.54 -7.31 9.47
CA GLN A 12 -12.41 -6.61 10.75
C GLN A 12 -11.44 -7.34 11.69
N ASP A 13 -11.35 -8.66 11.61
CA ASP A 13 -10.45 -9.47 12.43
C ASP A 13 -8.97 -9.15 12.16
N VAL A 14 -8.59 -8.89 10.90
CA VAL A 14 -7.22 -8.47 10.55
C VAL A 14 -6.90 -7.11 11.17
N LEU A 15 -7.86 -6.17 11.17
CA LEU A 15 -7.64 -4.85 11.78
C LEU A 15 -7.58 -4.92 13.30
N THR A 16 -8.39 -5.79 13.92
CA THR A 16 -8.34 -6.04 15.36
C THR A 16 -7.02 -6.69 15.76
N ASP A 17 -6.56 -7.70 15.00
CA ASP A 17 -5.26 -8.35 15.20
C ASP A 17 -4.11 -7.34 15.07
N LEU A 18 -4.13 -6.47 14.06
CA LEU A 18 -3.16 -5.39 13.89
C LEU A 18 -3.07 -4.50 15.14
N LYS A 19 -4.22 -4.02 15.64
CA LYS A 19 -4.26 -3.16 16.85
C LYS A 19 -3.73 -3.88 18.09
N MET A 20 -4.08 -5.15 18.25
CA MET A 20 -3.57 -5.97 19.35
C MET A 20 -2.05 -6.11 19.29
N ARG A 21 -1.49 -6.43 18.12
CA ARG A 21 -0.04 -6.56 17.92
C ARG A 21 0.71 -5.26 18.19
N LEU A 22 0.19 -4.14 17.71
CA LEU A 22 0.75 -2.82 17.99
C LEU A 22 0.71 -2.49 19.50
N GLY A 23 -0.35 -2.91 20.21
CA GLY A 23 -0.47 -2.73 21.65
C GLY A 23 0.46 -3.64 22.49
N MET A 24 0.85 -4.80 21.94
CA MET A 24 1.74 -5.77 22.59
C MET A 24 3.20 -5.64 22.16
N ALA A 25 3.51 -4.71 21.26
CA ALA A 25 4.85 -4.53 20.72
C ALA A 25 5.84 -4.17 21.85
N ARG A 26 6.92 -4.93 21.95
CA ARG A 26 8.06 -4.60 22.83
C ARG A 26 9.04 -3.77 22.00
N ILE A 27 9.11 -2.49 22.30
CA ILE A 27 10.00 -1.57 21.61
C ILE A 27 11.36 -1.59 22.35
N PRO A 28 12.50 -1.69 21.63
CA PRO A 28 13.82 -1.59 22.24
C PRO A 28 14.00 -0.29 23.03
N ILE A 29 14.95 -0.28 23.96
CA ILE A 29 15.32 0.96 24.66
C ILE A 29 16.04 1.87 23.67
N ASN A 30 15.77 3.18 23.74
CA ASN A 30 16.45 4.15 22.90
C ASN A 30 17.97 4.15 23.14
N VAL A 31 18.74 4.35 22.08
CA VAL A 31 20.18 4.60 22.16
C VAL A 31 20.37 6.10 22.03
N ASP A 32 20.92 6.72 23.06
CA ASP A 32 21.19 8.16 23.03
C ASP A 32 22.39 8.43 22.10
N LEU A 33 22.09 8.93 20.90
CA LEU A 33 23.07 9.40 19.92
C LEU A 33 22.99 10.93 19.82
N PRO A 34 24.09 11.61 19.44
CA PRO A 34 24.02 13.01 19.01
C PRO A 34 22.97 13.19 17.91
N SER A 35 22.34 14.37 17.85
CA SER A 35 21.26 14.65 16.90
C SER A 35 21.65 14.44 15.43
N GLU A 36 22.91 14.71 15.10
CA GLU A 36 23.48 14.52 13.78
C GLU A 36 23.63 13.03 13.39
N ASP A 37 23.69 12.13 14.36
CA ASP A 37 23.98 10.70 14.17
C ASP A 37 22.75 9.80 14.43
N GLU A 38 21.58 10.39 14.73
CA GLU A 38 20.35 9.69 15.17
C GLU A 38 19.95 8.52 14.24
N TRP A 39 20.24 8.62 12.93
CA TRP A 39 19.85 7.66 11.89
C TRP A 39 20.98 6.72 11.44
N GLU A 40 22.20 6.88 11.96
CA GLU A 40 23.39 6.14 11.50
C GLU A 40 23.22 4.61 11.64
N TYR A 41 22.44 4.18 12.65
CA TYR A 41 22.16 2.77 12.95
C TYR A 41 20.75 2.32 12.56
N GLY A 42 20.07 3.09 11.71
CA GLY A 42 18.70 2.82 11.26
C GLY A 42 17.65 3.71 11.93
N THR A 43 16.40 3.26 11.93
CA THR A 43 15.28 4.07 12.43
C THR A 43 15.42 4.32 13.94
N PRO A 44 15.42 5.59 14.41
CA PRO A 44 15.47 5.91 15.82
C PRO A 44 14.29 5.30 16.59
N THR A 45 14.52 4.88 17.83
CA THR A 45 13.48 4.24 18.64
C THR A 45 12.28 5.15 18.85
N GLY A 46 12.51 6.44 19.15
CA GLY A 46 11.43 7.42 19.30
C GLY A 46 10.57 7.57 18.05
N ARG A 47 11.14 7.42 16.84
CA ARG A 47 10.38 7.43 15.58
C ARG A 47 9.50 6.20 15.43
N VAL A 48 9.97 5.04 15.87
CA VAL A 48 9.16 3.83 15.89
C VAL A 48 8.00 3.96 16.88
N GLU A 49 8.24 4.53 18.06
CA GLU A 49 7.19 4.81 19.06
C GLU A 49 6.11 5.74 18.51
N GLU A 50 6.50 6.87 17.91
CA GLU A 50 5.59 7.82 17.24
C GLU A 50 4.73 7.13 16.16
N LEU A 51 5.35 6.29 15.33
CA LEU A 51 4.66 5.54 14.28
C LEU A 51 3.67 4.52 14.84
N VAL A 52 4.08 3.76 15.86
CA VAL A 52 3.22 2.78 16.55
C VAL A 52 2.01 3.47 17.16
N ASP A 53 2.21 4.61 17.85
CA ASP A 53 1.12 5.35 18.47
C ASP A 53 0.18 5.97 17.44
N CYS A 54 0.71 6.51 16.34
CA CYS A 54 -0.10 6.97 15.21
C CYS A 54 -0.98 5.84 14.65
N TRP A 55 -0.40 4.67 14.39
CA TRP A 55 -1.13 3.52 13.85
C TRP A 55 -2.20 2.99 14.82
N LYS A 56 -1.94 3.02 16.13
CA LYS A 56 -2.88 2.58 17.16
C LYS A 56 -4.06 3.53 17.32
N THR A 57 -3.81 4.84 17.28
CA THR A 57 -4.76 5.84 17.80
C THR A 57 -5.35 6.77 16.74
N MET A 58 -4.59 7.09 15.69
CA MET A 58 -4.97 8.11 14.70
C MET A 58 -5.27 7.52 13.33
N PHE A 59 -4.52 6.49 12.91
CA PHE A 59 -4.67 5.92 11.58
C PHE A 59 -5.99 5.16 11.44
N ASN A 60 -6.73 5.47 10.38
CA ASN A 60 -8.02 4.85 10.08
C ASN A 60 -7.97 4.11 8.74
N TRP A 61 -7.76 2.79 8.80
CA TRP A 61 -7.76 1.94 7.61
C TRP A 61 -9.06 2.01 6.82
N ARG A 62 -10.23 2.06 7.47
CA ARG A 62 -11.53 2.09 6.77
C ARG A 62 -11.68 3.34 5.91
N LYS A 63 -11.17 4.48 6.40
CA LYS A 63 -11.11 5.72 5.63
C LYS A 63 -10.21 5.54 4.41
N MET A 64 -9.00 5.01 4.60
CA MET A 64 -8.05 4.76 3.51
C MET A 64 -8.61 3.77 2.46
N GLU A 65 -9.18 2.65 2.91
CA GLU A 65 -9.81 1.62 2.09
C GLU A 65 -10.93 2.20 1.22
N THR A 66 -11.80 3.02 1.83
CA THR A 66 -12.85 3.75 1.10
C THR A 66 -12.25 4.67 0.05
N THR A 67 -11.25 5.47 0.43
CA THR A 67 -10.58 6.40 -0.50
C THR A 67 -9.97 5.64 -1.68
N ILE A 68 -9.24 4.54 -1.44
CA ILE A 68 -8.62 3.76 -2.52
C ILE A 68 -9.69 3.20 -3.46
N ASN A 69 -10.73 2.57 -2.91
CA ASN A 69 -11.78 1.93 -3.71
C ASN A 69 -12.61 2.94 -4.52
N VAL A 70 -12.81 4.16 -4.03
CA VAL A 70 -13.54 5.21 -4.74
C VAL A 70 -12.67 5.89 -5.81
N THR A 71 -11.38 6.11 -5.53
CA THR A 71 -10.52 6.90 -6.42
C THR A 71 -9.88 6.09 -7.55
N LEU A 72 -9.67 4.80 -7.34
CA LEU A 72 -8.95 3.93 -8.27
C LEU A 72 -9.87 2.82 -8.82
N PRO A 73 -10.11 2.79 -10.14
CA PRO A 73 -10.72 1.63 -10.79
C PRO A 73 -9.74 0.45 -10.75
N GLN A 74 -10.09 -0.57 -9.97
CA GLN A 74 -9.25 -1.72 -9.70
C GLN A 74 -9.84 -2.98 -10.32
N PHE A 75 -8.97 -3.87 -10.78
CA PHE A 75 -9.35 -5.08 -11.47
C PHE A 75 -8.43 -6.23 -11.08
N THR A 76 -8.91 -7.45 -11.32
CA THR A 76 -8.07 -8.65 -11.31
C THR A 76 -8.26 -9.46 -12.58
N THR A 77 -7.22 -10.17 -12.99
CA THR A 77 -7.30 -11.15 -14.08
C THR A 77 -6.38 -12.33 -13.79
N LEU A 78 -6.63 -13.47 -14.42
CA LEU A 78 -5.76 -14.64 -14.37
C LEU A 78 -4.79 -14.59 -15.55
N ILE A 79 -3.49 -14.66 -15.26
CA ILE A 79 -2.44 -14.75 -16.27
C ILE A 79 -1.74 -16.10 -16.18
N ASN A 80 -1.46 -16.69 -17.34
CA ASN A 80 -0.54 -17.80 -17.43
C ASN A 80 0.89 -17.26 -17.41
N ALA A 81 1.60 -17.48 -16.30
CA ALA A 81 2.95 -16.98 -16.07
C ALA A 81 4.05 -17.91 -16.65
N GLY A 82 3.67 -18.82 -17.55
CA GLY A 82 4.59 -19.71 -18.26
C GLY A 82 4.88 -21.02 -17.54
N PRO A 83 5.76 -21.88 -18.08
CA PRO A 83 5.92 -23.27 -17.63
C PRO A 83 6.40 -23.42 -16.17
N LEU A 84 7.10 -22.42 -15.65
CA LEU A 84 7.70 -22.42 -14.32
C LEU A 84 6.76 -21.88 -13.24
N HIS A 85 5.66 -21.23 -13.63
CA HIS A 85 4.75 -20.56 -12.73
C HIS A 85 3.33 -21.02 -12.99
N ARG A 86 2.58 -21.33 -11.93
CA ARG A 86 1.14 -21.60 -12.05
C ARG A 86 0.43 -20.34 -12.57
N GLU A 87 -0.82 -20.51 -12.95
CA GLU A 87 -1.70 -19.37 -13.20
C GLU A 87 -1.70 -18.41 -12.00
N LEU A 88 -1.49 -17.12 -12.27
CA LEU A 88 -1.41 -16.07 -11.26
C LEU A 88 -2.62 -15.15 -11.37
N LYS A 89 -3.26 -14.87 -10.23
CA LYS A 89 -4.24 -13.80 -10.14
C LYS A 89 -3.51 -12.48 -9.92
N ILE A 90 -3.58 -11.59 -10.91
CA ILE A 90 -2.91 -10.29 -10.88
C ILE A 90 -3.93 -9.19 -10.60
N HIS A 91 -3.62 -8.34 -9.62
CA HIS A 91 -4.32 -7.08 -9.38
C HIS A 91 -3.67 -5.97 -10.21
N PHE A 92 -4.50 -5.06 -10.72
CA PHE A 92 -4.02 -3.86 -11.39
C PHE A 92 -5.05 -2.71 -11.27
N VAL A 93 -4.56 -1.48 -11.40
CA VAL A 93 -5.37 -0.28 -11.57
C VAL A 93 -5.38 0.08 -13.05
N HIS A 94 -6.53 0.40 -13.60
CA HIS A 94 -6.64 0.80 -15.01
C HIS A 94 -7.64 1.94 -15.18
N ARG A 95 -7.15 3.10 -15.63
CA ARG A 95 -7.98 4.24 -16.01
C ARG A 95 -7.93 4.39 -17.53
N ARG A 96 -9.06 4.16 -18.19
CA ARG A 96 -9.18 4.30 -19.63
C ARG A 96 -9.34 5.76 -20.02
N SER A 97 -8.56 6.23 -20.98
CA SER A 97 -8.74 7.55 -21.58
C SER A 97 -10.03 7.60 -22.41
N SER A 98 -10.68 8.77 -22.43
CA SER A 98 -11.77 9.05 -23.37
C SER A 98 -11.27 9.27 -24.80
N ASN A 99 -9.97 9.57 -24.98
CA ASN A 99 -9.37 9.70 -26.29
C ASN A 99 -9.12 8.31 -26.91
N PRO A 100 -9.74 7.97 -28.06
CA PRO A 100 -9.59 6.66 -28.70
C PRO A 100 -8.17 6.38 -29.22
N THR A 101 -7.32 7.41 -29.38
CA THR A 101 -5.93 7.27 -29.84
C THR A 101 -4.90 7.45 -28.72
N ALA A 102 -5.33 7.44 -27.47
CA ALA A 102 -4.43 7.58 -26.32
C ALA A 102 -3.35 6.49 -26.34
N VAL A 103 -2.09 6.90 -26.14
CA VAL A 103 -0.97 5.97 -26.00
C VAL A 103 -1.07 5.26 -24.65
N PRO A 104 -1.08 3.91 -24.61
CA PRO A 104 -1.11 3.19 -23.36
C PRO A 104 0.19 3.42 -22.56
N LEU A 105 0.04 3.79 -21.28
CA LEU A 105 1.15 3.84 -20.34
C LEU A 105 1.06 2.65 -19.39
N PHE A 106 2.14 1.88 -19.30
CA PHE A 106 2.27 0.81 -18.32
C PHE A 106 3.20 1.27 -17.19
N PHE A 107 2.65 1.40 -15.98
CA PHE A 107 3.38 1.78 -14.78
C PHE A 107 3.64 0.54 -13.91
N VAL A 108 4.90 0.34 -13.51
CA VAL A 108 5.33 -0.76 -12.66
C VAL A 108 6.01 -0.15 -11.44
N HIS A 109 5.48 -0.44 -10.26
CA HIS A 109 6.07 0.01 -9.00
C HIS A 109 7.28 -0.86 -8.62
N GLY A 110 8.13 -0.34 -7.74
CA GLY A 110 9.28 -1.06 -7.19
C GLY A 110 9.02 -1.67 -5.81
N TRP A 111 10.11 -2.05 -5.14
CA TRP A 111 10.16 -2.36 -3.70
C TRP A 111 10.86 -1.20 -2.96
N PRO A 112 10.43 -0.79 -1.75
CA PRO A 112 9.34 -1.32 -0.90
C PRO A 112 7.95 -0.75 -1.25
N GLY A 113 7.78 -0.35 -2.50
CA GLY A 113 6.62 0.33 -3.04
C GLY A 113 5.38 -0.54 -3.33
N HIS A 114 4.33 0.12 -3.83
CA HIS A 114 3.09 -0.52 -4.28
C HIS A 114 2.30 0.38 -5.23
N PHE A 115 1.22 -0.17 -5.83
CA PHE A 115 0.39 0.48 -6.86
C PHE A 115 -0.19 1.86 -6.50
N LEU A 116 -0.19 2.27 -5.22
CA LEU A 116 -0.70 3.58 -4.81
C LEU A 116 0.26 4.72 -5.15
N GLU A 117 1.52 4.44 -5.50
CA GLU A 117 2.44 5.44 -6.06
C GLU A 117 1.86 6.10 -7.33
N LEU A 118 1.01 5.38 -8.06
CA LEU A 118 0.29 5.89 -9.23
C LEU A 118 -0.70 7.00 -8.88
N VAL A 119 -1.22 7.07 -7.65
CA VAL A 119 -2.23 8.07 -7.24
C VAL A 119 -1.72 9.49 -7.51
N ASN A 120 -0.45 9.76 -7.18
CA ASN A 120 0.16 11.08 -7.37
C ASN A 120 0.18 11.50 -8.85
N LEU A 121 0.43 10.56 -9.77
CA LEU A 121 0.41 10.79 -11.21
C LEU A 121 -1.01 11.02 -11.75
N LEU A 122 -1.99 10.30 -11.21
CA LEU A 122 -3.38 10.38 -11.63
C LEU A 122 -4.12 11.62 -11.09
N SER A 123 -3.64 12.19 -9.98
CA SER A 123 -4.17 13.43 -9.41
C SER A 123 -3.64 14.69 -10.10
N SER A 124 -2.45 14.64 -10.72
CA SER A 124 -1.84 15.77 -11.42
C SER A 124 -2.25 15.90 -12.90
N ALA A 125 -3.12 15.01 -13.39
CA ALA A 125 -3.60 14.99 -14.76
C ALA A 125 -5.02 15.58 -14.93
N ILE A 126 -5.42 16.46 -13.99
CA ILE A 126 -6.64 17.28 -14.05
C ILE A 126 -6.22 18.74 -14.14
#